data_AF-A0A329R8R4-F1
#
_entry.id   AF-A0A329R8R4-F1
#
_cell.length_a   1.000
_cell.length_b   1.000
_cell.length_c   1.000
_cell.angle_alpha   90.00
_cell.angle_beta   90.00
_cell.angle_gamma   90.00
#
_symmetry.space_group_name_H-M   'P 1'
#
loop_
_entity.id
_entity.type
_entity.pdbx_description
1 polymer ?
#
loop_
_entity_poly.entity_id
_entity_poly.type
_entity_poly.pdbx_seq_one_letter_code
_entity_poly.pdbx_strand_id
1 'polypeptide(L)'
;LARLLLRKAASGDYTAAPLKIERNCKCSTRTIRRLLSGVDALIYTKMENTLALTAVHKAHRLAWEKRMVVTPQTDWERIIFFDEKRFNQDGPEGLQSY
;
A
#
# COMPACT_ATOMS: atom_id res chain seq x y z
N LEU A 1 -9.87 -22.66 -15.87
CA LEU A 1 -8.77 -21.89 -15.25
C LEU A 1 -9.05 -20.38 -15.20
N ALA A 2 -9.33 -19.72 -16.33
CA ALA A 2 -9.60 -18.28 -16.39
C ALA A 2 -10.71 -17.80 -15.43
N ARG A 3 -11.86 -18.49 -15.41
CA ARG A 3 -12.98 -18.17 -14.49
C ARG A 3 -12.60 -18.25 -13.00
N LEU A 4 -11.71 -19.17 -12.63
CA LEU A 4 -11.25 -19.32 -11.25
C LEU A 4 -10.30 -18.19 -10.85
N LEU A 5 -9.41 -17.80 -11.77
CA LEU A 5 -8.54 -16.63 -11.59
C LEU A 5 -9.36 -15.36 -11.43
N LEU A 6 -10.41 -15.18 -12.24
CA LEU A 6 -11.30 -14.02 -12.16
C LEU A 6 -12.05 -13.94 -10.83
N ARG A 7 -12.65 -15.04 -10.38
CA ARG A 7 -13.35 -15.07 -9.08
C ARG A 7 -12.43 -14.71 -7.92
N LYS A 8 -11.17 -15.15 -7.96
CA LYS A 8 -10.20 -14.87 -6.91
C LYS A 8 -9.65 -13.44 -7.00
N ALA A 9 -9.39 -12.96 -8.21
CA ALA A 9 -8.97 -11.57 -8.43
C ALA A 9 -10.07 -10.57 -8.03
N ALA A 10 -11.33 -10.93 -8.19
CA ALA A 10 -12.48 -10.10 -7.81
C ALA A 10 -12.61 -9.89 -6.29
N SER A 11 -11.93 -10.67 -5.44
CA SER A 11 -11.91 -10.38 -4.01
C SER A 11 -11.05 -9.16 -3.65
N GLY A 12 -10.12 -8.77 -4.54
CA GLY A 12 -9.22 -7.64 -4.34
C GLY A 12 -7.98 -7.94 -3.49
N ASP A 13 -7.92 -9.09 -2.81
CA ASP A 13 -6.85 -9.40 -1.85
C ASP A 13 -5.56 -9.95 -2.50
N TYR A 14 -5.53 -10.08 -3.84
CA TYR A 14 -4.46 -10.78 -4.53
C TYR A 14 -3.91 -10.00 -5.72
N THR A 15 -2.58 -9.91 -5.79
CA THR A 15 -1.89 -9.51 -7.01
C THR A 15 -1.66 -10.73 -7.93
N ALA A 16 -1.22 -10.49 -9.17
CA ALA A 16 -1.04 -11.57 -10.16
C ALA A 16 0.03 -12.61 -9.77
N ALA A 17 1.01 -12.24 -8.93
CA ALA A 17 2.05 -13.15 -8.45
C ALA A 17 1.52 -14.19 -7.45
N PRO A 18 0.89 -13.81 -6.32
CA PRO A 18 0.27 -14.76 -5.40
C PRO A 18 -0.86 -15.55 -6.06
N LEU A 19 -1.63 -14.96 -6.98
CA LEU A 19 -2.63 -15.72 -7.78
C LEU A 19 -2.00 -16.86 -8.58
N LYS A 20 -0.81 -16.64 -9.16
CA LYS A 20 -0.09 -17.69 -9.90
C LYS A 20 0.28 -18.86 -8.98
N ILE A 21 0.78 -18.56 -7.78
CA ILE A 21 1.22 -19.54 -6.79
C ILE A 21 0.01 -20.33 -6.26
N GLU A 22 -1.01 -19.63 -5.73
CA GLU A 22 -2.18 -20.27 -5.13
C GLU A 22 -2.96 -21.14 -6.12
N ARG A 23 -3.02 -20.74 -7.40
CA ARG A 23 -3.72 -21.48 -8.45
C ARG A 23 -2.84 -22.43 -9.24
N ASN A 24 -1.57 -22.56 -8.85
CA ASN A 24 -0.57 -23.37 -9.54
C ASN A 24 -0.59 -23.15 -11.07
N CYS A 25 -0.69 -21.89 -11.52
CA CYS A 25 -0.75 -21.60 -12.94
C CYS A 25 0.63 -21.78 -13.58
N LYS A 26 0.69 -22.60 -14.64
CA LYS A 26 1.90 -22.73 -15.49
C LYS A 26 2.22 -21.45 -16.28
N CYS A 27 1.26 -20.55 -16.40
CA CYS A 27 1.37 -19.31 -17.14
C CYS A 27 2.22 -18.25 -16.42
N SER A 28 2.77 -17.29 -17.18
CA SER A 28 3.50 -16.16 -16.60
C SER A 28 2.57 -15.21 -15.84
N THR A 29 3.09 -14.49 -14.84
CA THR A 29 2.34 -13.42 -14.13
C THR A 29 1.88 -12.33 -15.10
N ARG A 30 2.65 -12.04 -16.15
CA ARG A 30 2.28 -11.10 -17.21
C ARG A 30 1.07 -11.57 -18.02
N THR A 31 0.97 -12.87 -18.30
CA THR A 31 -0.20 -13.46 -18.96
C THR A 31 -1.45 -13.32 -18.08
N ILE A 32 -1.33 -13.56 -16.77
CA ILE A 32 -2.43 -13.37 -15.82
C ILE A 32 -2.88 -11.90 -15.81
N ARG A 33 -1.95 -10.95 -15.71
CA ARG A 33 -2.27 -9.51 -15.75
C ARG A 33 -3.01 -9.10 -17.03
N ARG A 34 -2.55 -9.55 -18.20
CA ARG A 34 -3.21 -9.29 -19.49
C ARG A 34 -4.63 -9.85 -19.55
N LEU A 35 -4.83 -11.05 -18.98
CA LEU A 35 -6.14 -11.68 -18.92
C LEU A 35 -7.08 -10.88 -18.01
N LEU A 36 -6.61 -10.46 -16.83
CA LEU A 36 -7.41 -9.68 -15.88
C LEU A 36 -7.71 -8.27 -16.39
N SER A 37 -6.77 -7.63 -17.10
CA SER A 37 -6.95 -6.28 -17.65
C SER A 37 -7.97 -6.22 -18.79
N GLY A 38 -8.29 -7.36 -19.41
CA GLY A 38 -9.31 -7.45 -20.47
C GLY A 38 -10.72 -7.69 -19.93
N VAL A 39 -10.93 -7.63 -18.62
CA VAL A 39 -12.25 -7.84 -17.99
C VAL A 39 -12.76 -6.51 -17.47
N ASP A 40 -13.82 -6.00 -18.08
CA ASP A 40 -14.41 -4.69 -17.77
C ASP A 40 -14.87 -4.54 -16.31
N ALA A 41 -15.20 -5.65 -15.66
CA ALA A 41 -15.62 -5.68 -14.26
C ALA A 41 -14.46 -5.52 -13.25
N LEU A 42 -13.20 -5.56 -13.70
CA LEU A 42 -12.03 -5.40 -12.84
C LEU A 42 -11.31 -4.09 -13.14
N ILE A 43 -11.09 -3.30 -12.10
CA ILE A 43 -10.35 -2.04 -12.19
C ILE A 43 -8.94 -2.28 -11.66
N TYR A 44 -7.94 -1.85 -12.42
CA TYR A 44 -6.56 -1.85 -11.94
C TYR A 44 -6.39 -0.78 -10.86
N THR A 45 -6.00 -1.22 -9.67
CA THR A 45 -5.65 -0.33 -8.55
C THR A 45 -4.18 -0.48 -8.22
N LYS A 46 -3.49 0.64 -8.02
CA LYS A 46 -2.12 0.64 -7.54
C LYS A 46 -2.10 0.27 -6.06
N MET A 47 -1.14 -0.55 -5.66
CA MET A 47 -0.94 -0.88 -4.25
C MET A 47 -0.52 0.38 -3.48
N GLU A 48 -1.16 0.62 -2.34
CA GLU A 48 -0.75 1.67 -1.41
C GLU A 48 0.57 1.25 -0.75
N ASN A 49 1.66 1.96 -1.07
CA ASN A 49 2.99 1.72 -0.49
C ASN A 49 3.13 2.46 0.85
N THR A 50 2.14 2.31 1.72
CA THR A 50 2.11 2.95 3.03
C THR A 50 1.76 1.93 4.10
N LEU A 51 2.38 2.05 5.26
CA LEU A 51 2.04 1.20 6.40
C LEU A 51 0.57 1.38 6.81
N ALA A 52 -0.10 0.26 7.06
CA ALA A 52 -1.45 0.29 7.61
C ALA A 52 -1.50 1.08 8.93
N LEU A 53 -2.33 2.11 8.96
CA LEU A 53 -2.58 2.87 10.18
C LEU A 53 -3.57 2.11 11.07
N THR A 54 -3.07 1.54 12.16
CA THR A 54 -3.91 0.97 13.21
C THR A 54 -4.78 2.06 13.84
N ALA A 55 -5.87 1.65 14.51
CA ALA A 55 -6.72 2.58 15.25
C ALA A 55 -5.92 3.39 16.29
N VAL A 56 -4.93 2.76 16.93
CA VAL A 56 -4.02 3.38 17.89
C VAL A 56 -3.18 4.47 17.20
N HIS A 57 -2.56 4.17 16.05
CA HIS A 57 -1.79 5.18 15.30
C HIS A 57 -2.65 6.40 14.93
N LYS A 58 -3.89 6.16 14.48
CA LYS A 58 -4.83 7.23 14.14
C LYS A 58 -5.18 8.10 15.36
N ALA A 59 -5.43 7.47 16.51
CA ALA A 59 -5.72 8.18 17.75
C ALA A 59 -4.54 9.05 18.21
N HIS A 60 -3.31 8.52 18.19
CA HIS A 60 -2.11 9.28 18.55
C HIS A 60 -1.87 10.46 17.61
N ARG A 61 -2.02 10.25 16.29
CA ARG A 61 -1.88 11.32 15.29
C ARG A 61 -2.91 12.42 15.52
N LEU A 62 -4.19 12.07 15.71
CA LEU A 62 -5.25 13.04 15.99
C LEU A 62 -5.02 13.79 17.30
N ALA A 63 -4.56 13.11 18.35
CA ALA A 63 -4.24 13.75 19.62
C ALA A 63 -3.07 14.73 19.49
N TRP A 64 -2.05 14.39 18.69
CA TRP A 64 -0.94 15.29 18.39
C TRP A 64 -1.40 16.50 17.58
N GLU A 65 -2.18 16.30 16.52
CA GLU A 65 -2.74 17.35 15.67
C GLU A 65 -3.56 18.36 16.49
N LYS A 66 -4.47 17.87 17.35
CA LYS A 66 -5.28 18.71 18.24
C LYS A 66 -4.44 19.58 19.19
N ARG A 67 -3.27 19.09 19.61
CA ARG A 67 -2.35 19.90 20.43
C ARG A 67 -1.63 20.95 19.58
N MET A 68 -1.13 20.54 18.42
CA MET A 68 -0.30 21.39 17.57
C MET A 68 -1.09 22.52 16.89
N VAL A 69 -2.37 22.30 16.57
CA VAL A 69 -3.21 23.32 15.94
C VAL A 69 -3.48 24.52 16.86
N VAL A 70 -3.45 24.31 18.18
CA VAL A 70 -3.60 25.38 19.19
C VAL A 70 -2.26 25.87 19.75
N THR A 71 -1.14 25.30 19.29
CA THR A 71 0.20 25.69 19.74
C THR A 71 0.52 27.10 19.24
N PRO A 72 0.96 28.02 20.11
CA PRO A 72 1.33 29.37 19.72
C PRO A 72 2.47 29.41 18.71
N GLN A 73 2.50 30.46 17.88
CA GLN A 73 3.55 30.66 16.87
C GLN A 73 4.96 30.69 17.47
N THR A 74 5.11 31.24 18.68
CA THR A 74 6.40 31.30 19.40
C THR A 74 6.99 29.93 19.71
N ASP A 75 6.13 28.92 19.88
CA ASP A 75 6.58 27.54 20.12
C ASP A 75 6.97 26.88 18.80
N TRP A 76 6.22 27.13 17.72
CA TRP A 76 6.56 26.66 16.37
C TRP A 76 7.94 27.14 15.91
N GLU A 77 8.31 28.39 16.22
CA GLU A 77 9.63 28.96 15.90
C GLU A 77 10.80 28.23 16.57
N ARG A 78 10.53 27.48 17.64
CA ARG A 78 11.54 26.72 18.40
C ARG A 78 11.61 25.25 17.99
N ILE A 79 10.66 24.78 17.17
CA ILE A 79 10.61 23.39 16.70
C ILE A 79 11.51 23.24 15.48
N ILE A 80 12.51 22.36 15.59
CA ILE A 80 13.35 21.95 14.46
C ILE A 80 12.97 20.51 14.11
N PHE A 81 12.46 20.31 12.89
CA PHE A 81 12.18 18.97 12.38
C PHE A 81 13.47 18.34 11.84
N PHE A 82 13.75 17.13 12.29
CA PHE A 82 14.81 16.29 11.76
C PHE A 82 14.24 14.89 11.50
N ASP A 83 14.57 14.32 10.35
CA ASP A 83 14.22 12.96 9.99
C ASP A 83 15.47 12.26 9.47
N GLU A 84 15.75 11.07 9.99
CA GLU A 84 16.88 10.27 9.54
C GLU A 84 16.45 9.43 8.34
N LYS A 85 16.84 9.87 7.15
CA LYS A 85 16.68 9.08 5.94
C LYS A 85 17.92 8.24 5.70
N ARG A 86 17.78 6.91 5.78
CA ARG A 86 18.81 5.99 5.32
C ARG A 86 18.87 6.04 3.79
N PHE A 87 19.99 6.47 3.22
CA PHE A 87 20.26 6.43 1.78
C PHE A 87 20.96 5.11 1.42
N ASN A 88 20.22 4.13 0.93
CA ASN A 88 20.79 2.93 0.32
C ASN A 88 20.99 3.16 -1.19
N GLN A 89 21.99 2.50 -1.79
CA GLN A 89 22.27 2.61 -3.24
C GLN A 89 21.10 2.16 -4.13
N ASP A 90 20.16 1.38 -3.58
CA ASP A 90 19.02 0.80 -4.32
C ASP A 90 17.70 1.59 -4.20
N GLY A 91 17.71 2.75 -3.53
CA GLY A 91 16.50 3.55 -3.28
C GLY A 91 15.76 3.19 -1.98
N PRO A 92 14.61 3.83 -1.71
CA PRO A 92 13.91 3.67 -0.44
C PRO A 92 13.42 2.22 -0.24
N GLU A 93 13.91 1.57 0.82
CA GLU A 93 13.53 0.20 1.16
C GLU A 93 12.08 0.10 1.66
N GLY A 94 11.31 -0.77 0.99
CA GLY A 94 10.43 -1.76 1.62
C GLY A 94 9.40 -1.31 2.66
N LEU A 95 8.30 -0.71 2.22
CA LEU A 95 7.06 -0.66 3.01
C LEU A 95 5.87 -1.08 2.15
N GLN A 96 5.82 -2.37 1.81
CA GLN A 96 4.64 -3.01 1.24
C GLN A 96 3.80 -3.56 2.40
N SER A 97 2.62 -2.98 2.61
CA SER A 97 1.63 -3.40 3.60
C SER A 97 0.45 -4.00 2.83
N TYR A 98 0.07 -5.24 3.14
CA TYR A 98 -1.17 -5.85 2.63
C TYR A 98 -2.36 -5.40 3.47
#